data_AF-A0A7X3FQV4-F1
#
_entry.id   AF-A0A7X3FQV4-F1
#
_cell.length_a   1.000
_cell.length_b   1.000
_cell.length_c   1.000
_cell.angle_alpha   90.00
_cell.angle_beta   90.00
_cell.angle_gamma   90.00
#
_symmetry.space_group_name_H-M   'P 1'
#
loop_
_entity.id
_entity.type
_entity.pdbx_description
1 polymer ?
#
loop_
_entity_poly.entity_id
_entity_poly.type
_entity_poly.pdbx_seq_one_letter_code
_entity_poly.pdbx_strand_id
1 'polypeptide(L)'
;MAFNMSAPTHSLIFRYFRMTTDTPPPSETAPEPGMIKADLLAGLFFILLGLAIFYGAWTMDRLEVRRIHPMTVPGLVPGMLAMALTLCGTILSFRSLRTPASGGWQQLSGAVLSSAAARAATVMLLALIYTLGLVGTLPFWAATGLFVFTFIMVFECWLSEPRKPWRKSLLWASGLAVVTATVVTLVFERAFLVRLP
;
A
#
# COMPACT_ATOMS: atom_id res chain seq x y z
N MET A 1 -3.77 52.36 -59.84
CA MET A 1 -3.17 52.06 -58.52
C MET A 1 -3.93 50.88 -57.94
N ALA A 2 -3.59 49.62 -58.20
CA ALA A 2 -2.37 48.90 -57.81
C ALA A 2 -2.18 48.82 -56.27
N PHE A 3 -2.90 47.87 -55.65
CA PHE A 3 -2.36 46.70 -54.92
C PHE A 3 -1.10 46.88 -54.05
N ASN A 4 -1.22 46.64 -52.73
CA ASN A 4 -0.41 45.69 -51.92
C ASN A 4 -0.91 45.70 -50.45
N MET A 5 -1.79 44.82 -49.99
CA MET A 5 -1.64 43.39 -49.66
C MET A 5 -0.71 43.10 -48.45
N SER A 6 -1.36 43.02 -47.27
CA SER A 6 -1.18 42.01 -46.20
C SER A 6 0.17 41.29 -46.06
N ALA A 7 0.84 41.51 -44.93
CA ALA A 7 1.76 40.55 -44.29
C ALA A 7 1.94 40.86 -42.78
N PRO A 8 2.26 39.87 -41.92
CA PRO A 8 1.68 38.53 -41.85
C PRO A 8 1.41 38.12 -40.38
N THR A 9 0.13 37.96 -40.02
CA THR A 9 -0.33 37.32 -38.76
C THR A 9 0.20 35.88 -38.61
N HIS A 10 0.64 35.27 -39.71
CA HIS A 10 1.29 33.95 -39.74
C HIS A 10 2.60 33.88 -38.96
N SER A 11 3.33 34.99 -38.75
CA SER A 11 4.63 34.97 -38.07
C SER A 11 4.53 34.76 -36.55
N LEU A 12 3.45 35.25 -35.93
CA LEU A 12 3.21 35.09 -34.50
C LEU A 12 2.69 33.69 -34.16
N ILE A 13 1.85 33.11 -35.03
CA ILE A 13 1.39 31.72 -34.88
C ILE A 13 2.57 30.75 -35.04
N PHE A 14 3.46 30.99 -36.00
CA PHE A 14 4.67 30.18 -36.15
C PHE A 14 5.64 30.31 -34.96
N ARG A 15 5.73 31.49 -34.34
CA ARG A 15 6.50 31.69 -33.10
C ARG A 15 5.86 31.00 -31.90
N TYR A 16 4.54 31.08 -31.74
CA TYR A 16 3.83 30.36 -30.68
C TYR A 16 3.97 28.83 -30.85
N PHE A 17 3.82 28.34 -32.07
CA PHE A 17 3.97 26.91 -32.38
C PHE A 17 5.41 26.42 -32.17
N ARG A 18 6.42 27.20 -32.61
CA ARG A 18 7.83 26.88 -32.36
C ARG A 18 8.18 26.90 -30.86
N MET A 19 7.59 27.81 -30.09
CA MET A 19 7.83 27.91 -28.64
C MET A 19 7.21 26.73 -27.86
N THR A 20 6.14 26.12 -28.37
CA THR A 20 5.58 24.87 -27.82
C THR A 20 6.29 23.59 -28.28
N THR A 21 7.13 23.66 -29.33
CA THR A 21 7.94 22.53 -29.78
C THR A 21 9.39 22.56 -29.27
N ASP A 22 9.83 23.68 -28.68
CA ASP A 22 11.15 23.83 -28.04
C ASP A 22 11.17 23.45 -26.55
N THR A 23 10.01 23.13 -25.95
CA THR A 23 10.04 22.28 -24.76
C THR A 23 10.44 20.89 -25.23
N PRO A 24 11.65 20.39 -24.92
CA PRO A 24 11.92 18.98 -25.11
C PRO A 24 10.78 18.23 -24.40
N PRO A 25 10.20 17.18 -25.00
CA PRO A 25 9.28 16.32 -24.27
C PRO A 25 9.98 15.98 -22.94
N PRO A 26 9.30 16.14 -21.79
CA PRO A 26 9.91 15.84 -20.49
C PRO A 26 10.57 14.48 -20.63
N SER A 27 11.91 14.45 -20.51
CA SER A 27 12.77 13.35 -20.92
C SER A 27 12.18 12.00 -20.49
N GLU A 28 11.43 11.39 -21.39
CA GLU A 28 10.72 10.14 -21.17
C GLU A 28 11.72 9.05 -21.54
N THR A 29 12.72 8.73 -20.71
CA THR A 29 13.69 7.68 -21.13
C THR A 29 14.63 7.05 -20.09
N ALA A 30 14.61 7.41 -18.80
CA ALA A 30 15.38 6.65 -17.81
C ALA A 30 14.61 6.48 -16.50
N PRO A 31 14.48 5.25 -15.96
CA PRO A 31 13.96 5.08 -14.61
C PRO A 31 14.78 5.92 -13.63
N GLU A 32 14.11 6.81 -12.90
CA GLU A 32 14.74 7.68 -11.91
C GLU A 32 15.62 6.83 -10.97
N PRO A 33 16.92 7.17 -10.81
CA PRO A 33 17.87 6.38 -10.02
C PRO A 33 17.39 5.99 -8.61
N GLY A 34 16.57 6.87 -7.99
CA GLY A 34 15.93 6.63 -6.71
C GLY A 34 14.85 5.54 -6.71
N MET A 35 14.06 5.43 -7.79
CA MET A 35 13.02 4.39 -7.92
C MET A 35 13.66 3.00 -7.95
N ILE A 36 14.82 2.87 -8.60
CA ILE A 36 15.55 1.61 -8.67
C ILE A 36 15.99 1.14 -7.27
N LYS A 37 16.52 2.04 -6.42
CA LYS A 37 16.93 1.69 -5.04
C LYS A 37 15.74 1.41 -4.13
N ALA A 38 14.63 2.13 -4.32
CA ALA A 38 13.38 1.86 -3.59
C ALA A 38 12.83 0.47 -3.94
N ASP A 39 12.85 0.10 -5.22
CA ASP A 39 12.47 -1.24 -5.70
C ASP A 39 13.35 -2.34 -5.09
N LEU A 40 14.66 -2.09 -4.93
CA LEU A 40 15.57 -3.04 -4.27
C LEU A 40 15.21 -3.25 -2.80
N LEU A 41 14.99 -2.16 -2.05
CA LEU A 41 14.65 -2.21 -0.64
C LEU A 41 13.30 -2.90 -0.43
N ALA A 42 12.30 -2.54 -1.24
CA ALA A 42 10.98 -3.16 -1.22
C ALA A 42 11.06 -4.65 -1.58
N GLY A 43 11.84 -4.99 -2.62
CA GLY A 43 12.07 -6.38 -3.02
C GLY A 43 12.71 -7.20 -1.90
N LEU A 44 13.76 -6.68 -1.26
CA LEU A 44 14.42 -7.34 -0.14
C LEU A 44 13.48 -7.51 1.06
N PHE A 45 12.70 -6.47 1.38
CA PHE A 45 11.67 -6.53 2.42
C PHE A 45 10.63 -7.62 2.13
N PHE A 46 10.13 -7.71 0.90
CA PHE A 46 9.16 -8.74 0.50
C PHE A 46 9.74 -10.15 0.51
N ILE A 47 11.02 -10.33 0.17
CA ILE A 47 11.70 -11.63 0.31
C ILE A 47 11.74 -12.04 1.78
N LEU A 48 12.21 -11.16 2.67
CA LEU A 48 12.32 -11.46 4.11
C LEU A 48 10.95 -11.70 4.74
N LEU A 49 9.97 -10.84 4.44
CA LEU A 49 8.60 -10.98 4.92
C LEU A 49 7.94 -12.26 4.39
N GLY A 50 8.10 -12.55 3.09
CA GLY A 50 7.58 -13.77 2.47
C GLY A 50 8.18 -15.01 3.10
N LEU A 51 9.50 -15.05 3.32
CA LEU A 51 10.16 -16.19 3.96
C LEU A 51 9.69 -16.37 5.42
N ALA A 52 9.49 -15.28 6.16
CA ALA A 52 8.97 -15.32 7.52
C ALA A 52 7.53 -15.87 7.57
N ILE A 53 6.64 -15.42 6.67
CA ILE A 53 5.27 -15.93 6.58
C ILE A 53 5.26 -17.39 6.15
N PHE A 54 6.11 -17.77 5.18
CA PHE A 54 6.23 -19.16 4.74
C PHE A 54 6.68 -20.07 5.88
N TYR A 55 7.67 -19.63 6.67
CA TYR A 55 8.09 -20.35 7.86
C TYR A 55 6.93 -20.50 8.87
N GLY A 56 6.21 -19.42 9.16
CA GLY A 56 5.04 -19.47 10.03
C GLY A 56 3.97 -20.46 9.54
N ALA A 57 3.66 -20.42 8.24
CA ALA A 57 2.74 -21.35 7.60
C ALA A 57 3.23 -22.81 7.64
N TRP A 58 4.54 -23.03 7.51
CA TRP A 58 5.16 -24.36 7.58
C TRP A 58 5.09 -24.97 8.98
N THR A 59 5.21 -24.13 10.01
CA THR A 59 5.14 -24.58 11.42
C THR A 59 3.73 -24.86 11.92
N MET A 60 2.68 -24.56 11.14
CA MET A 60 1.30 -24.83 11.54
C MET A 60 0.98 -26.33 11.47
N ASP A 61 0.26 -26.82 12.48
CA ASP A 61 -0.13 -28.22 12.57
C ASP A 61 -0.95 -28.67 11.37
N ARG A 62 -0.55 -29.82 10.83
CA ARG A 62 -1.31 -30.51 9.79
C ARG A 62 -2.42 -31.29 10.49
N LEU A 63 -3.67 -30.95 10.22
CA LEU A 63 -4.85 -31.60 10.80
C LEU A 63 -5.07 -33.05 10.29
N GLU A 64 -4.01 -33.71 9.81
CA GLU A 64 -3.98 -35.07 9.30
C GLU A 64 -4.40 -36.09 10.38
N VAL A 65 -4.03 -35.83 11.64
CA VAL A 65 -4.45 -36.61 12.81
C VAL A 65 -5.99 -36.59 12.99
N ARG A 66 -6.68 -35.58 12.46
CA ARG A 66 -8.15 -35.44 12.51
C ARG A 66 -8.86 -35.98 11.25
N ARG A 67 -8.16 -36.68 10.35
CA ARG A 67 -8.66 -37.20 9.06
C ARG A 67 -9.34 -36.14 8.17
N ILE A 68 -8.91 -34.89 8.25
CA ILE A 68 -9.46 -33.81 7.41
C ILE A 68 -8.67 -33.77 6.09
N HIS A 69 -9.35 -33.41 4.99
CA HIS A 69 -8.77 -33.36 3.65
C HIS A 69 -7.52 -32.45 3.61
N PRO A 70 -6.39 -32.89 3.00
CA PRO A 70 -5.11 -32.16 3.01
C PRO A 70 -5.18 -30.73 2.46
N MET A 71 -6.16 -30.44 1.61
CA MET A 71 -6.40 -29.10 1.04
C MET A 71 -6.96 -28.08 2.03
N THR A 72 -7.24 -28.49 3.27
CA THR A 72 -7.80 -27.61 4.33
C THR A 72 -6.78 -27.27 5.42
N VAL A 73 -5.50 -27.59 5.19
CA VAL A 73 -4.42 -27.26 6.14
C VAL A 73 -4.34 -25.73 6.30
N PRO A 74 -4.37 -25.21 7.54
CA PRO A 74 -4.44 -23.76 7.80
C PRO A 74 -3.27 -22.97 7.19
N GLY A 75 -2.10 -23.60 7.08
CA GLY A 75 -0.91 -23.00 6.47
C GLY A 75 -0.89 -22.98 4.93
N LEU A 76 -1.79 -23.67 4.24
CA LEU A 76 -1.70 -23.85 2.77
C LEU A 76 -1.82 -22.52 2.01
N VAL A 77 -2.93 -21.79 2.23
CA VAL A 77 -3.20 -20.51 1.57
C VAL A 77 -2.14 -19.44 1.93
N PRO A 78 -1.84 -19.18 3.22
CA PRO A 78 -0.80 -18.21 3.56
C PRO A 78 0.58 -18.63 3.04
N GLY A 79 0.91 -19.92 3.01
CA GLY A 79 2.15 -20.43 2.43
C GLY A 79 2.25 -20.18 0.92
N MET A 80 1.17 -20.38 0.16
CA MET A 80 1.13 -20.08 -1.27
C MET A 80 1.32 -18.59 -1.56
N LEU A 81 0.64 -17.71 -0.82
CA LEU A 81 0.80 -16.26 -0.94
C LEU A 81 2.22 -15.82 -0.57
N ALA A 82 2.81 -16.43 0.47
CA ALA A 82 4.18 -16.16 0.89
C ALA A 82 5.22 -16.56 -0.17
N MET A 83 5.04 -17.70 -0.84
CA MET A 83 5.88 -18.10 -1.97
C MET A 83 5.78 -17.12 -3.13
N ALA A 84 4.56 -16.72 -3.52
CA ALA A 84 4.35 -15.72 -4.57
C ALA A 84 4.99 -14.37 -4.23
N LEU A 85 4.84 -13.90 -2.98
CA LEU A 85 5.45 -12.67 -2.49
C LEU A 85 6.98 -12.73 -2.55
N THR A 86 7.56 -13.85 -2.11
CA THR A 86 9.02 -14.07 -2.15
C THR A 86 9.52 -14.08 -3.60
N LEU A 87 8.80 -14.73 -4.51
CA LEU A 87 9.12 -14.74 -5.93
C LEU A 87 9.07 -13.32 -6.53
N CYS A 88 8.00 -12.57 -6.29
CA CYS A 88 7.88 -11.19 -6.73
C CYS A 88 9.00 -10.30 -6.17
N GLY A 89 9.32 -10.43 -4.88
CA GLY A 89 10.43 -9.70 -4.25
C GLY A 89 11.78 -10.05 -4.85
N THR A 90 12.00 -11.33 -5.18
CA THR A 90 13.22 -11.81 -5.84
C THR A 90 13.35 -11.22 -7.25
N ILE A 91 12.27 -11.26 -8.04
CA ILE A 91 12.25 -10.67 -9.39
C ILE A 91 12.52 -9.17 -9.33
N LEU A 92 11.89 -8.44 -8.41
CA LEU A 92 12.07 -7.00 -8.24
C LEU A 92 13.51 -6.65 -7.82
N SER A 93 14.05 -7.39 -6.85
CA SER A 93 15.43 -7.21 -6.37
C SER A 93 16.44 -7.47 -7.49
N PHE A 94 16.26 -8.57 -8.22
CA PHE A 94 17.15 -8.94 -9.32
C PHE A 94 17.10 -7.94 -10.47
N ARG A 95 15.91 -7.44 -10.81
CA ARG A 95 15.75 -6.36 -11.81
C ARG A 95 16.50 -5.10 -11.37
N SER A 96 16.34 -4.71 -10.11
CA SER A 96 17.00 -3.53 -9.56
C SER A 96 18.53 -3.65 -9.54
N LEU A 97 19.06 -4.84 -9.18
CA LEU A 97 20.51 -5.09 -9.19
C LEU A 97 21.13 -5.02 -10.59
N ARG A 98 20.37 -5.36 -11.63
CA ARG A 98 20.83 -5.30 -13.03
C ARG A 98 20.86 -3.89 -13.61
N THR A 99 20.21 -2.90 -12.97
CA THR A 99 20.17 -1.52 -13.45
C THR A 99 21.07 -0.64 -12.59
N PRO A 100 22.27 -0.26 -13.06
CA PRO A 100 23.15 0.63 -12.31
C PRO A 100 22.56 2.04 -12.22
N ALA A 101 22.45 2.55 -10.99
CA ALA A 101 21.89 3.85 -10.67
C ALA A 101 22.88 4.64 -9.79
N SER A 102 23.55 5.64 -10.36
CA SER A 102 24.39 6.58 -9.62
C SER A 102 23.50 7.61 -8.89
N GLY A 103 23.74 7.84 -7.59
CA GLY A 103 23.00 8.84 -6.80
C GLY A 103 21.69 8.39 -6.13
N GLY A 104 21.30 7.12 -6.25
CA GLY A 104 19.99 6.64 -5.77
C GLY A 104 19.73 6.68 -4.25
N TRP A 105 20.76 6.86 -3.41
CA TRP A 105 20.60 6.89 -1.93
C TRP A 105 19.93 8.17 -1.42
N GLN A 106 20.30 9.34 -1.95
CA GLN A 106 19.65 10.61 -1.58
C GLN A 106 18.18 10.63 -2.00
N GLN A 107 17.87 10.15 -3.21
CA GLN A 107 16.49 10.10 -3.70
C GLN A 107 15.65 9.01 -3.00
N LEU A 108 16.26 7.88 -2.59
CA LEU A 108 15.62 6.88 -1.74
C LEU A 108 15.11 7.51 -0.44
N SER A 109 15.92 8.32 0.24
CA SER A 109 15.52 8.98 1.48
C SER A 109 14.28 9.86 1.29
N GLY A 110 14.21 10.61 0.16
CA GLY A 110 13.04 11.39 -0.20
C GLY A 110 11.79 10.55 -0.51
N ALA A 111 11.96 9.41 -1.18
CA ALA A 111 10.85 8.50 -1.49
C ALA A 111 10.29 7.81 -0.22
N VAL A 112 11.17 7.40 0.70
CA VAL A 112 10.79 6.77 1.98
C VAL A 112 10.14 7.77 2.94
N LEU A 113 10.51 9.05 2.86
CA LEU A 113 9.91 10.14 3.64
C LEU A 113 8.66 10.74 2.99
N SER A 114 8.23 10.22 1.83
CA SER A 114 7.05 10.73 1.14
C SER A 114 5.78 10.54 1.97
N SER A 115 4.79 11.42 1.76
CA SER A 115 3.49 11.28 2.43
C SER A 115 2.86 9.93 2.12
N ALA A 116 2.98 9.42 0.89
CA ALA A 116 2.51 8.10 0.49
C ALA A 116 3.17 6.96 1.29
N ALA A 117 4.50 6.99 1.46
CA ALA A 117 5.21 6.03 2.28
C ALA A 117 4.79 6.10 3.75
N ALA A 118 4.58 7.30 4.29
CA ALA A 118 4.05 7.49 5.64
C ALA A 118 2.62 6.91 5.78
N ARG A 119 1.75 7.06 4.77
CA ARG A 119 0.42 6.43 4.75
C ARG A 119 0.52 4.91 4.79
N ALA A 120 1.33 4.32 3.91
CA ALA A 120 1.53 2.88 3.86
C ALA A 120 2.10 2.32 5.17
N ALA A 121 3.13 2.98 5.73
CA ALA A 121 3.72 2.62 7.01
C ALA A 121 2.69 2.71 8.16
N THR A 122 1.84 3.72 8.14
CA THR A 122 0.76 3.88 9.13
C THR A 122 -0.26 2.75 9.03
N VAL A 123 -0.72 2.38 7.83
CA VAL A 123 -1.62 1.22 7.64
C VAL A 123 -0.98 -0.04 8.19
N MET A 124 0.27 -0.30 7.81
CA MET A 124 1.01 -1.49 8.21
C MET A 124 1.15 -1.56 9.73
N LEU A 125 1.54 -0.46 10.38
CA LEU A 125 1.69 -0.40 11.83
C LEU A 125 0.34 -0.64 12.54
N LEU A 126 -0.73 0.03 12.10
CA LEU A 126 -2.04 -0.12 12.72
C LEU A 126 -2.59 -1.54 12.55
N ALA A 127 -2.39 -2.14 11.38
CA ALA A 127 -2.77 -3.53 11.11
C ALA A 127 -2.01 -4.51 12.00
N LEU A 128 -0.69 -4.32 12.17
CA LEU A 128 0.12 -5.17 13.06
C LEU A 128 -0.28 -5.02 14.52
N ILE A 129 -0.54 -3.81 15.01
CA ILE A 129 -1.04 -3.57 16.37
C ILE A 129 -2.38 -4.28 16.58
N TYR A 130 -3.28 -4.21 15.60
CA TYR A 130 -4.56 -4.89 15.69
C TYR A 130 -4.40 -6.41 15.75
N THR A 131 -3.70 -7.01 14.78
CA THR A 131 -3.63 -8.47 14.65
C THR A 131 -2.73 -9.15 15.68
N LEU A 132 -1.60 -8.53 16.05
CA LEU A 132 -0.63 -9.13 16.97
C LEU A 132 -0.84 -8.69 18.43
N GLY A 133 -1.46 -7.53 18.65
CA GLY A 133 -1.62 -6.95 20.00
C GLY A 133 -3.04 -7.05 20.54
N LEU A 134 -4.04 -6.58 19.79
CA LEU A 134 -5.42 -6.46 20.29
C LEU A 134 -6.20 -7.77 20.18
N VAL A 135 -6.03 -8.51 19.08
CA VAL A 135 -6.74 -9.78 18.88
C VAL A 135 -6.25 -10.81 19.90
N GLY A 136 -7.15 -11.25 20.78
CA GLY A 136 -6.87 -12.21 21.86
C GLY A 136 -6.60 -11.57 23.23
N THR A 137 -6.44 -10.25 23.32
CA THR A 137 -6.30 -9.52 24.59
C THR A 137 -7.57 -8.77 24.99
N LEU A 138 -8.31 -8.26 24.02
CA LEU A 138 -9.62 -7.62 24.18
C LEU A 138 -10.72 -8.48 23.55
N PRO A 139 -11.99 -8.31 23.97
CA PRO A 139 -13.10 -8.96 23.29
C PRO A 139 -13.14 -8.50 21.82
N PHE A 140 -13.44 -9.42 20.91
CA PHE A 140 -13.24 -9.21 19.47
C PHE A 140 -13.92 -7.94 18.93
N TRP A 141 -15.17 -7.70 19.36
CA TRP A 141 -15.93 -6.50 18.97
C TRP A 141 -15.23 -5.20 19.37
N ALA A 142 -14.61 -5.16 20.55
CA ALA A 142 -13.89 -3.97 21.03
C ALA A 142 -12.57 -3.79 20.28
N ALA A 143 -11.85 -4.88 20.01
CA ALA A 143 -10.62 -4.84 19.21
C ALA A 143 -10.90 -4.29 17.79
N THR A 144 -11.91 -4.83 17.10
CA THR A 144 -12.28 -4.39 15.74
C THR A 144 -12.80 -2.95 15.76
N GLY A 145 -13.66 -2.60 16.71
CA GLY A 145 -14.17 -1.24 16.86
C GLY A 145 -13.05 -0.22 17.10
N LEU A 146 -12.13 -0.52 18.02
CA LEU A 146 -10.99 0.34 18.31
C LEU A 146 -10.06 0.50 17.11
N PHE A 147 -9.77 -0.58 16.39
CA PHE A 147 -8.97 -0.54 15.17
C PHE A 147 -9.61 0.35 14.10
N VAL A 148 -10.88 0.11 13.76
CA VAL A 148 -11.59 0.88 12.71
C VAL A 148 -11.69 2.35 13.10
N PHE A 149 -12.05 2.63 14.36
CA PHE A 149 -12.12 3.99 14.89
C PHE A 149 -10.77 4.71 14.77
N THR A 150 -9.68 4.07 15.26
CA THR A 150 -8.34 4.65 15.21
C THR A 150 -7.88 4.83 13.78
N PHE A 151 -8.16 3.87 12.90
CA PHE A 151 -7.83 3.95 11.48
C PHE A 151 -8.48 5.18 10.83
N ILE A 152 -9.80 5.34 10.99
CA ILE A 152 -10.52 6.49 10.43
C ILE A 152 -9.99 7.80 11.01
N MET A 153 -9.80 7.89 12.33
CA MET A 153 -9.30 9.11 12.97
C MET A 153 -7.90 9.50 12.46
N VAL A 154 -6.97 8.55 12.36
CA VAL A 154 -5.61 8.81 11.88
C VAL A 154 -5.63 9.26 10.41
N PHE A 155 -6.40 8.58 9.56
CA PHE A 155 -6.46 8.90 8.14
C PHE A 155 -7.22 10.20 7.84
N GLU A 156 -8.34 10.47 8.51
CA GLU A 156 -9.14 11.68 8.27
C GLU A 156 -8.57 12.94 8.93
N CYS A 157 -7.96 12.82 10.12
CA CYS A 157 -7.49 13.98 10.88
C CYS A 157 -6.02 14.32 10.62
N TRP A 158 -5.15 13.33 10.42
CA TRP A 158 -3.70 13.57 10.26
C TRP A 158 -3.20 13.40 8.84
N LEU A 159 -3.65 12.34 8.14
CA LEU A 159 -3.11 11.94 6.84
C LEU A 159 -3.90 12.42 5.62
N SER A 160 -5.07 13.02 5.82
CA SER A 160 -5.90 13.60 4.76
C SER A 160 -5.46 15.01 4.38
N GLU A 161 -5.50 15.30 3.09
CA GLU A 161 -5.32 16.63 2.50
C GLU A 161 -6.59 16.95 1.68
N PRO A 162 -7.46 17.89 2.11
CA PRO A 162 -7.41 18.70 3.33
C PRO A 162 -7.77 17.92 4.60
N ARG A 163 -7.19 18.32 5.74
CA ARG A 163 -7.47 17.71 7.06
C ARG A 163 -8.90 18.04 7.51
N LYS A 164 -9.65 17.03 7.94
CA LYS A 164 -10.99 17.23 8.50
C LYS A 164 -10.91 17.64 9.98
N PRO A 165 -11.85 18.46 10.49
CA PRO A 165 -11.90 18.81 11.90
C PRO A 165 -12.24 17.57 12.74
N TRP A 166 -11.43 17.31 13.78
CA TRP A 166 -11.52 16.10 14.61
C TRP A 166 -12.91 15.85 15.21
N ARG A 167 -13.66 16.90 15.57
CA ARG A 167 -15.02 16.76 16.13
C ARG A 167 -16.04 16.18 15.15
N LYS A 168 -15.95 16.55 13.87
CA LYS A 168 -16.86 16.02 12.83
C LYS A 168 -16.47 14.58 12.49
N SER A 169 -15.17 14.31 12.38
CA SER A 169 -14.64 12.97 12.13
C SER A 169 -14.97 12.04 13.29
N LEU A 170 -14.94 12.51 14.55
CA LEU A 170 -15.23 11.70 15.74
C LEU A 170 -16.62 11.03 15.67
N LEU A 171 -17.68 11.81 15.43
CA LEU A 171 -19.05 11.27 15.38
C LEU A 171 -19.21 10.26 14.24
N TRP A 172 -18.64 10.56 13.08
CA TRP A 172 -18.70 9.69 11.91
C TRP A 172 -17.89 8.40 12.09
N ALA A 173 -16.66 8.52 12.59
CA ALA A 173 -15.76 7.42 12.89
C ALA A 173 -16.35 6.50 13.96
N SER A 174 -16.95 7.05 15.02
CA SER A 174 -17.64 6.25 16.03
C SER A 174 -18.81 5.46 15.45
N GLY A 175 -19.64 6.10 14.60
CA GLY A 175 -20.74 5.42 13.91
C GLY A 175 -20.26 4.26 13.04
N LEU A 176 -19.27 4.51 12.18
CA LEU A 176 -18.68 3.47 11.32
C LEU A 176 -18.01 2.37 12.14
N ALA A 177 -17.26 2.71 13.19
CA ALA A 177 -16.61 1.72 14.04
C ALA A 177 -17.61 0.78 14.72
N VAL A 178 -18.71 1.31 15.26
CA VAL A 178 -19.76 0.50 15.88
C VAL A 178 -20.45 -0.40 14.85
N VAL A 179 -20.83 0.15 13.69
CA VAL A 179 -21.47 -0.62 12.62
C VAL A 179 -20.55 -1.71 12.10
N THR A 180 -19.30 -1.38 11.78
CA THR A 180 -18.32 -2.35 11.29
C THR A 180 -18.01 -3.41 12.34
N ALA A 181 -17.78 -3.04 13.61
CA ALA A 181 -17.55 -4.01 14.67
C ALA A 181 -18.72 -4.98 14.83
N THR A 182 -19.95 -4.46 14.82
CA THR A 182 -21.17 -5.28 14.94
C THR A 182 -21.31 -6.23 13.75
N VAL A 183 -21.23 -5.72 12.52
CA VAL A 183 -21.38 -6.54 11.31
C VAL A 183 -20.31 -7.61 11.24
N VAL A 184 -19.05 -7.26 11.47
CA VAL A 184 -17.93 -8.22 11.42
C VAL A 184 -18.11 -9.27 12.51
N THR A 185 -18.44 -8.88 13.75
CA THR A 185 -18.71 -9.84 14.84
C THR A 185 -19.84 -10.80 14.48
N LEU A 186 -20.96 -10.29 13.97
CA LEU A 186 -22.09 -11.13 13.56
C LEU A 186 -21.72 -12.08 12.41
N VAL A 187 -20.91 -11.63 11.44
CA VAL A 187 -20.43 -12.50 10.36
C VAL A 187 -19.57 -13.65 10.93
N PHE A 188 -18.65 -13.34 11.85
CA PHE A 188 -17.83 -14.38 12.48
C PHE A 188 -18.66 -15.36 13.32
N GLU A 189 -19.60 -14.87 14.13
CA GLU A 189 -20.44 -15.71 14.97
C GLU A 189 -21.49 -16.50 14.19
N ARG A 190 -22.10 -15.90 13.15
CA ARG A 190 -23.28 -16.45 12.46
C ARG A 190 -22.95 -17.11 11.14
N ALA A 191 -22.03 -16.55 10.36
CA ALA A 191 -21.64 -17.14 9.07
C ALA A 191 -20.47 -18.12 9.24
N PHE A 192 -19.48 -17.76 10.06
CA PHE A 192 -18.31 -18.62 10.30
C PHE A 192 -18.42 -19.50 11.55
N LEU A 193 -19.48 -19.33 12.36
CA LEU A 193 -19.74 -20.10 13.58
C LEU A 193 -18.53 -20.14 14.55
N VAL A 194 -17.72 -19.06 14.55
CA VAL A 194 -16.55 -18.92 15.40
C VAL A 194 -17.00 -18.39 16.76
N ARG A 195 -16.54 -19.03 17.84
CA ARG A 195 -16.71 -18.48 19.19
C ARG A 195 -15.63 -17.44 19.43
N LEU A 196 -16.03 -16.18 19.45
CA LEU A 196 -15.15 -15.06 19.73
C LEU A 196 -15.04 -14.85 21.25
N PRO A 197 -13.84 -14.58 21.79
CA PRO A 197 -13.66 -14.12 23.17
C PRO A 197 -14.16 -12.68 23.38
#